data_AF-A0A5P8Z328-F1
#
_entry.id   AF-A0A5P8Z328-F1
#
_cell.length_a   1.000
_cell.length_b   1.000
_cell.length_c   1.000
_cell.angle_alpha   90.00
_cell.angle_beta   90.00
_cell.angle_gamma   90.00
#
_symmetry.space_group_name_H-M   'P 1'
#
loop_
_entity.id
_entity.type
_entity.pdbx_description
1 polymer ?
#
loop_
_entity_poly.entity_id
_entity_poly.type
_entity_poly.pdbx_seq_one_letter_code
_entity_poly.pdbx_strand_id
1 'polypeptide(L)' 'MTKNKLTDLNDHLFSQIERLANEDMSPEQIEAEVKRAAAIVSVSDQIVDNQRLRLSAAKLYAEHGDKIVPHLPAIGKSE' A
#
# COMPACT_ATOMS: atom_id res chain seq x y z
N MET A 1 13.83 6.40 -9.64
CA MET A 1 12.65 5.52 -9.87
C MET A 1 12.44 4.66 -8.64
N THR A 2 11.39 4.94 -7.86
CA THR A 2 10.96 4.08 -6.75
C THR A 2 10.67 2.69 -7.29
N LYS A 3 11.34 1.67 -6.73
CA LYS A 3 11.25 0.27 -7.20
C LYS A 3 9.88 -0.37 -6.98
N ASN A 4 8.99 0.26 -6.22
CA ASN A 4 7.73 -0.32 -5.77
C ASN A 4 6.58 0.62 -6.14
N LYS A 5 5.64 0.13 -6.94
CA LYS A 5 4.41 0.79 -7.37
C LYS A 5 3.18 0.15 -6.71
N LEU A 6 2.03 0.82 -6.81
CA LEU A 6 0.74 0.30 -6.36
C LEU A 6 0.32 -0.98 -7.09
N THR A 7 0.67 -1.10 -8.37
CA THR A 7 0.46 -2.33 -9.14
C THR A 7 1.21 -3.49 -8.49
N ASP A 8 2.44 -3.24 -8.06
CA ASP A 8 3.31 -4.26 -7.46
C ASP A 8 2.75 -4.71 -6.10
N LEU A 9 2.07 -3.82 -5.36
CA LEU A 9 1.36 -4.19 -4.13
C LEU A 9 0.27 -5.24 -4.37
N ASN A 10 -0.52 -5.05 -5.42
CA ASN A 10 -1.60 -5.96 -5.77
C ASN A 10 -1.06 -7.34 -6.18
N ASP A 11 0.00 -7.35 -7.01
CA ASP A 11 0.69 -8.58 -7.41
C ASP A 11 1.29 -9.31 -6.19
N HIS A 12 1.90 -8.58 -5.26
CA HIS A 12 2.43 -9.16 -4.02
C HIS A 12 1.33 -9.80 -3.16
N LEU A 13 0.18 -9.15 -3.01
CA LEU A 13 -0.95 -9.69 -2.26
C LEU A 13 -1.51 -10.97 -2.91
N PHE A 14 -1.67 -11.00 -4.23
CA PHE A 14 -2.09 -12.20 -4.94
C PHE A 14 -1.08 -13.34 -4.82
N SER A 15 0.22 -13.05 -4.96
CA SER A 15 1.27 -14.06 -4.75
C SER A 15 1.26 -14.65 -3.33
N GLN A 16 0.85 -13.85 -2.34
CA GLN A 16 0.74 -14.30 -0.95
C GLN A 16 -0.44 -15.27 -0.76
N ILE A 17 -1.55 -15.04 -1.47
CA ILE A 17 -2.71 -15.94 -1.48
C ILE A 17 -2.31 -17.29 -2.09
N GLU A 18 -1.61 -17.29 -3.22
CA GLU A 18 -1.14 -18.51 -3.88
C GLU A 18 -0.20 -19.33 -2.98
N ARG A 19 0.73 -18.65 -2.28
CA ARG A 19 1.62 -19.32 -1.33
C ARG A 19 0.86 -19.95 -0.16
N LEU A 20 -0.11 -19.24 0.41
CA LEU A 20 -0.94 -19.77 1.50
C LEU A 20 -1.85 -20.93 1.08
N ALA A 21 -2.20 -21.02 -0.21
CA ALA A 21 -3.01 -22.10 -0.75
C ALA A 21 -2.19 -23.36 -1.10
N ASN A 22 -0.87 -23.35 -0.91
CA ASN A 22 -0.02 -24.49 -1.22
C ASN A 22 -0.21 -25.62 -0.18
N GLU A 23 -0.81 -26.73 -0.64
CA GLU A 23 -1.13 -27.90 0.19
C GLU A 23 0.11 -28.72 0.61
N ASP A 24 1.25 -28.53 -0.04
CA ASP A 24 2.50 -29.26 0.25
C ASP A 24 3.32 -28.64 1.39
N MET A 25 2.80 -27.60 2.05
CA MET A 25 3.52 -26.89 3.12
C MET A 25 3.44 -27.63 4.46
N SER A 26 4.58 -27.68 5.17
CA SER A 26 4.60 -28.14 6.57
C SER A 26 3.87 -27.16 7.50
N PRO A 27 3.41 -27.61 8.68
CA PRO A 27 2.79 -26.73 9.67
C PRO A 27 3.65 -25.50 10.02
N GLU A 28 4.96 -25.67 10.16
CA GLU A 28 5.90 -24.58 10.47
C GLU A 28 6.03 -23.59 9.30
N GLN A 29 6.00 -24.09 8.06
CA GLN A 29 6.02 -23.24 6.87
C GLN A 29 4.72 -22.43 6.77
N ILE A 30 3.57 -23.04 7.07
CA ILE A 30 2.27 -22.35 7.11
C ILE A 30 2.31 -21.24 8.16
N GLU A 31 2.82 -21.51 9.36
CA GLU A 31 2.93 -20.49 10.41
C GLU A 31 3.83 -19.31 9.99
N ALA A 32 4.96 -19.60 9.35
CA ALA A 32 5.85 -18.57 8.82
C ALA A 32 5.17 -17.72 7.73
N GLU A 33 4.40 -18.35 6.85
CA GLU A 33 3.71 -17.65 5.76
C GLU A 33 2.51 -16.83 6.25
N VAL A 34 1.81 -17.27 7.29
CA VAL A 34 0.78 -16.48 7.98
C VAL A 34 1.40 -15.22 8.60
N LYS A 35 2.53 -15.33 9.29
CA LYS A 35 3.25 -14.17 9.85
C LYS A 35 3.71 -13.21 8.76
N ARG A 36 4.22 -13.74 7.64
CA ARG A 36 4.60 -12.95 6.46
C ARG A 36 3.38 -12.22 5.87
N ALA A 37 2.26 -12.91 5.67
CA ALA A 37 1.04 -12.33 5.14
C ALA A 37 0.53 -11.19 6.01
N ALA A 38 0.51 -11.38 7.33
CA ALA A 38 0.11 -10.34 8.28
C ALA A 38 1.01 -9.09 8.18
N ALA A 39 2.32 -9.27 8.06
CA ALA A 39 3.25 -8.15 7.88
C ALA A 39 3.02 -7.42 6.55
N ILE A 40 2.78 -8.15 5.45
CA ILE A 40 2.46 -7.55 4.15
C ILE A 40 1.17 -6.74 4.23
N VAL A 41 0.09 -7.28 4.82
CA VAL A 41 -1.18 -6.56 5.01
C VAL A 41 -0.95 -5.29 5.82
N SER A 42 -0.24 -5.36 6.95
CA SER A 42 0.03 -4.18 7.78
C SER A 42 0.75 -3.06 7.03
N VAL A 43 1.74 -3.38 6.19
CA VAL A 43 2.44 -2.37 5.36
C VAL A 43 1.53 -1.89 4.23
N SER A 44 0.72 -2.78 3.65
CA SER A 44 -0.24 -2.46 2.59
C SER A 44 -1.26 -1.42 3.05
N ASP A 45 -1.79 -1.58 4.27
CA ASP A 45 -2.75 -0.65 4.87
C ASP A 45 -2.15 0.76 4.98
N GLN A 46 -0.90 0.88 5.44
CA GLN A 46 -0.20 2.16 5.53
C GLN A 46 -0.01 2.82 4.16
N ILE A 47 0.27 2.02 3.12
CA ILE A 47 0.37 2.51 1.74
C ILE A 47 -0.99 3.04 1.28
N VAL A 48 -2.06 2.27 1.47
CA VAL A 48 -3.42 2.67 1.08
C VAL A 48 -3.87 3.93 1.81
N ASP A 49 -3.60 4.06 3.11
CA ASP A 49 -3.93 5.25 3.89
C ASP A 49 -3.18 6.48 3.37
N ASN A 50 -1.90 6.34 3.01
CA ASN A 50 -1.15 7.42 2.37
C ASN A 50 -1.79 7.85 1.04
N GLN A 51 -2.29 6.92 0.24
CA GLN A 51 -2.97 7.21 -1.03
C GLN A 51 -4.33 7.88 -0.81
N ARG A 52 -5.10 7.47 0.22
CA ARG A 52 -6.34 8.14 0.61
C ARG A 52 -6.09 9.59 1.03
N LEU A 53 -5.00 9.83 1.75
CA LEU A 53 -4.59 11.18 2.11
C LEU A 53 -4.22 12.02 0.88
N ARG A 54 -3.48 11.44 -0.09
CA ARG A 54 -3.18 12.08 -1.40
C ARG A 54 -4.44 12.46 -2.15
N LEU A 55 -5.38 11.52 -2.26
CA LEU A 55 -6.65 11.76 -2.94
C LEU A 55 -7.45 12.87 -2.25
N SER A 56 -7.45 12.89 -0.92
CA SER A 56 -8.14 13.93 -0.14
C SER A 56 -7.51 15.31 -0.36
N ALA A 57 -6.17 15.40 -0.38
CA ALA A 57 -5.46 16.62 -0.73
C ALA A 57 -5.77 17.09 -2.16
N ALA A 58 -5.80 16.17 -3.12
CA ALA A 58 -6.16 16.47 -4.51
C ALA A 58 -7.60 16.99 -4.66
N LYS A 59 -8.56 16.39 -3.94
CA LYS A 59 -9.96 16.86 -3.91
C LYS A 59 -10.07 18.26 -3.30
N LEU A 60 -9.43 18.49 -2.16
CA LEU A 60 -9.40 19.81 -1.53
C LEU A 60 -8.81 20.87 -2.47
N TYR A 61 -7.75 20.52 -3.22
CA TYR A 61 -7.13 21.40 -4.20
C TYR A 61 -8.08 21.72 -5.36
N ALA A 62 -8.78 20.71 -5.89
CA ALA A 62 -9.77 20.90 -6.93
C ALA A 62 -10.92 21.83 -6.50
N GLU A 63 -11.30 21.78 -5.22
CA GLU A 63 -12.38 22.61 -4.66
C GLU A 63 -11.96 24.05 -4.34
N HIS A 64 -10.73 24.27 -3.85
CA HIS A 64 -10.31 25.55 -3.27
C HIS A 64 -9.15 26.24 -4.03
N GLY A 65 -8.52 25.54 -4.96
CA GLY A 65 -7.37 26.01 -5.74
C GLY A 65 -6.14 26.31 -4.89
N ASP A 66 -5.31 27.24 -5.37
CA ASP A 66 -3.99 27.51 -4.78
C ASP A 66 -4.02 28.06 -3.34
N LYS A 67 -5.19 28.55 -2.87
CA LYS A 67 -5.35 29.13 -1.53
C LYS A 67 -5.06 28.13 -0.41
N ILE A 68 -5.26 26.84 -0.67
CA ILE A 68 -5.06 25.80 0.35
C ILE A 68 -3.68 25.13 0.28
N VAL A 69 -2.90 25.40 -0.78
CA VAL A 69 -1.59 24.78 -1.00
C VAL A 69 -0.63 24.94 0.19
N PRO A 70 -0.57 26.10 0.88
CA PRO A 70 0.25 26.24 2.09
C PRO A 70 -0.15 25.33 3.26
N HIS A 71 -1.39 24.82 3.23
CA HIS A 71 -1.98 23.99 4.28
C HIS A 71 -2.08 22.52 3.88
N LEU A 72 -1.82 22.18 2.62
CA LEU A 72 -1.77 20.80 2.19
C LEU A 72 -0.47 20.16 2.70
N PRO A 73 -0.53 18.95 3.28
CA PRO A 73 0.67 18.19 3.59
C PRO A 73 1.54 18.07 2.32
N ALA A 74 2.85 18.16 2.47
CA ALA A 74 3.81 18.05 1.36
C ALA A 74 3.86 16.59 0.86
N ILE A 75 2.84 16.18 0.11
CA ILE A 75 2.68 14.79 -0.29
C ILE A 75 3.29 14.58 -1.68
N GLY A 76 4.60 14.38 -1.70
CA GLY A 76 5.38 13.97 -2.86
C GLY A 76 5.64 15.10 -3.86
N LYS A 77 6.87 15.63 -3.87
CA LYS A 77 7.40 16.22 -5.09
C LYS A 77 7.46 15.11 -6.13
N SER A 78 6.84 15.33 -7.28
CA SER A 78 7.11 14.53 -8.48
C SER A 78 8.54 14.82 -8.93
N GLU A 79 9.45 13.88 -8.64
CA GLU A 79 10.68 13.66 -9.43
C GLU A 79 10.46 12.48 -10.37
#